data_AF-A0A1F8L7E4-F1
#
_entry.id   AF-A0A1F8L7E4-F1
#
_cell.length_a   1.000
_cell.length_b   1.000
_cell.length_c   1.000
_cell.angle_alpha   90.00
_cell.angle_beta   90.00
_cell.angle_gamma   90.00
#
_symmetry.space_group_name_H-M   'P 1'
#
loop_
_entity.id
_entity.type
_entity.pdbx_description
1 polymer ?
#
loop_
_entity_poly.entity_id
_entity_poly.type
_entity_poly.pdbx_seq_one_letter_code
_entity_poly.pdbx_strand_id
1 'polypeptide(L)'
;MRGRRDAYGGPVVGRLPAASARRPIRIATVDAPLNRPRLLAPAIGLVRRASALGLLGDRARVERLDLDLLRGIAREASAAGVGQDAAIALLEDEHRPERLATLIKRLDDALTESPLPDRELRELLRVFTIDDLATLLGTASVSLRRYRAGTRPMPDVLAARTHWLALVASDLAGAYNETGIRRWFERPRAQLDGRSPRRALGADWDPAGPDAERIRSLASTLAGVGAAT
;
A
#
# COMPACT_ATOMS: atom_id res chain seq x y z
N MET A 1 -19.65 -56.97 8.44
CA MET A 1 -19.14 -55.71 9.04
C MET A 1 -17.96 -55.24 8.20
N ARG A 2 -18.14 -54.31 7.24
CA ARG A 2 -18.00 -52.84 7.31
C ARG A 2 -16.68 -52.32 7.94
N GLY A 3 -15.84 -51.73 7.08
CA GLY A 3 -14.76 -50.78 7.39
C GLY A 3 -14.19 -50.23 6.07
N ARG A 4 -14.49 -48.97 5.74
CA ARG A 4 -14.32 -48.30 4.44
C ARG A 4 -12.84 -48.03 4.08
N ARG A 5 -12.52 -48.13 2.79
CA ARG A 5 -11.32 -47.55 2.15
C ARG A 5 -11.75 -46.32 1.36
N ASP A 6 -10.99 -45.23 1.45
CA ASP A 6 -11.15 -44.07 0.57
C ASP A 6 -10.40 -44.32 -0.75
N ALA A 7 -11.00 -43.88 -1.86
CA ALA A 7 -10.66 -44.36 -3.20
C ALA A 7 -9.43 -43.72 -3.86
N TYR A 8 -8.68 -42.82 -3.21
CA TYR A 8 -7.50 -42.19 -3.82
C TYR A 8 -6.42 -41.86 -2.78
N GLY A 9 -5.37 -42.68 -2.73
CA GLY A 9 -4.19 -42.50 -1.88
C GLY A 9 -3.23 -41.42 -2.39
N GLY A 10 -3.59 -40.15 -2.23
CA GLY A 10 -2.68 -39.01 -2.46
C GLY A 10 -2.14 -38.42 -1.15
N PRO A 11 -0.94 -37.82 -1.14
CA PRO A 11 -0.40 -37.17 0.04
C PRO A 11 -1.28 -35.98 0.46
N VAL A 12 -1.46 -35.82 1.76
CA VAL A 12 -2.16 -34.71 2.41
C VAL A 12 -1.57 -33.39 1.92
N VAL A 13 -2.37 -32.63 1.18
CA VAL A 13 -2.02 -31.27 0.72
C VAL A 13 -1.70 -30.43 1.94
N GLY A 14 -0.46 -29.93 1.98
CA GLY A 14 0.03 -29.04 3.02
C GLY A 14 -0.93 -27.89 3.23
N ARG A 15 -1.37 -27.74 4.48
CA ARG A 15 -2.12 -26.59 4.97
C ARG A 15 -1.37 -25.32 4.56
N LEU A 16 -1.95 -24.51 3.68
CA LEU A 16 -1.47 -23.16 3.39
C LEU A 16 -1.24 -22.45 4.72
N PRO A 17 -0.08 -21.79 4.94
CA PRO A 17 0.09 -21.01 6.14
C PRO A 17 -1.03 -19.97 6.18
N ALA A 18 -1.73 -19.90 7.32
CA ALA A 18 -2.69 -18.84 7.57
C ALA A 18 -2.01 -17.51 7.23
N ALA A 19 -2.64 -16.72 6.35
CA ALA A 19 -2.16 -15.38 6.05
C ALA A 19 -2.01 -14.65 7.40
N SER A 20 -0.77 -14.48 7.87
CA SER A 20 -0.49 -13.68 9.05
C SER A 20 -0.96 -12.28 8.73
N ALA A 21 -2.12 -11.89 9.29
CA ALA A 21 -2.61 -10.52 9.23
C ALA A 21 -1.46 -9.60 9.65
N ARG A 22 -0.96 -8.78 8.72
CA ARG A 22 0.11 -7.86 9.06
C ARG A 22 -0.50 -6.85 10.02
N ARG A 23 0.07 -6.78 11.22
CA ARG A 23 -0.24 -5.68 12.13
C ARG A 23 0.19 -4.38 11.45
N PRO A 24 -0.50 -3.26 11.69
CA PRO A 24 -0.07 -1.96 11.18
C PRO A 24 1.40 -1.73 11.53
N ILE A 25 2.12 -1.00 10.68
CA ILE A 25 3.53 -0.65 10.90
C ILE A 25 3.69 -0.10 12.32
N ARG A 26 4.46 -0.78 13.16
CA ARG A 26 4.74 -0.39 14.55
C ARG A 26 6.20 -0.04 14.70
N ILE A 27 6.50 1.23 14.47
CA ILE A 27 7.80 1.82 14.78
C ILE A 27 7.91 1.89 16.31
N ALA A 28 8.78 1.06 16.89
CA ALA A 28 9.04 1.04 18.32
C ALA A 28 10.17 2.00 18.72
N THR A 29 11.09 2.25 17.80
CA THR A 29 12.25 3.14 18.01
C THR A 29 12.46 4.06 16.82
N VAL A 30 12.87 5.30 17.10
CA VAL A 30 13.21 6.30 16.08
C VAL A 30 14.61 6.82 16.39
N ASP A 31 15.52 6.65 15.44
CA ASP A 31 16.92 7.03 15.62
C ASP A 31 17.17 8.47 15.11
N ALA A 32 18.22 9.10 15.62
CA ALA A 32 18.68 10.36 15.04
C ALA A 32 19.17 10.12 13.59
N PRO A 33 18.96 11.06 12.65
CA PRO A 33 18.33 12.37 12.82
C PRO A 33 16.80 12.38 12.72
N LEU A 34 16.15 11.23 12.50
CA LEU A 34 14.72 11.12 12.18
C LEU A 34 13.79 11.38 13.39
N ASN A 35 14.32 11.35 14.61
CA ASN A 35 13.61 11.73 15.82
C ASN A 35 13.27 13.24 15.91
N ARG A 36 13.78 14.07 14.99
CA ARG A 36 13.43 15.49 14.91
C ARG A 36 12.02 15.66 14.30
N PRO A 37 11.13 16.50 14.88
CA PRO A 37 9.74 16.64 14.40
C PRO A 37 9.60 16.93 12.90
N ARG A 38 10.48 17.79 12.36
CA ARG A 38 10.53 18.16 10.93
C ARG A 38 10.88 17.00 9.98
N LEU A 39 11.50 15.93 10.49
CA LEU A 39 11.86 14.74 9.73
C LEU A 39 10.94 13.57 10.03
N LEU A 40 10.44 13.48 11.27
CA LEU A 40 9.63 12.37 11.76
C LEU A 40 8.36 12.16 10.93
N ALA A 41 7.51 13.19 10.80
CA ALA A 41 6.24 13.06 10.10
C ALA A 41 6.43 12.74 8.60
N PRO A 42 7.30 13.43 7.84
CA PRO A 42 7.61 13.04 6.47
C PRO A 42 8.17 11.63 6.34
N ALA A 43 9.06 11.21 7.25
CA ALA A 43 9.65 9.87 7.20
C ALA A 43 8.61 8.78 7.47
N ILE A 44 7.70 8.98 8.44
CA ILE A 44 6.57 8.07 8.68
C ILE A 44 5.66 7.99 7.45
N GLY A 45 5.36 9.13 6.82
CA GLY A 45 4.59 9.20 5.58
C GLY A 45 5.22 8.36 4.47
N LEU A 46 6.52 8.57 4.23
CA LEU A 46 7.29 7.83 3.24
C LEU A 46 7.31 6.31 3.53
N VAL A 47 7.54 5.89 4.78
CA VAL A 47 7.54 4.47 5.15
C VAL A 47 6.17 3.83 4.92
N ARG A 48 5.08 4.52 5.28
CA ARG A 48 3.72 4.04 5.03
C ARG A 48 3.45 3.87 3.54
N ARG A 49 3.80 4.88 2.74
CA ARG A 49 3.65 4.84 1.28
C ARG A 49 4.46 3.72 0.67
N ALA A 50 5.75 3.63 1.00
CA ALA A 50 6.64 2.57 0.56
C ALA A 50 6.10 1.17 0.93
N SER A 51 5.49 1.02 2.10
CA SER A 51 4.84 -0.24 2.48
C SER A 51 3.65 -0.59 1.58
N ALA A 52 2.77 0.37 1.29
CA ALA A 52 1.59 0.14 0.46
C ALA A 52 1.94 -0.14 -1.01
N LEU A 53 3.06 0.43 -1.48
CA LEU A 53 3.59 0.22 -2.84
C LEU A 53 4.52 -1.01 -2.94
N GLY A 54 4.69 -1.77 -1.85
CA GLY A 54 5.49 -3.00 -1.85
C GLY A 54 7.01 -2.79 -1.90
N LEU A 55 7.51 -1.60 -1.57
CA LEU A 55 8.95 -1.28 -1.54
C LEU A 55 9.65 -1.73 -0.25
N LEU A 56 8.91 -2.19 0.75
CA LEU A 56 9.49 -2.80 1.95
C LEU A 56 9.69 -4.32 1.83
N GLY A 57 9.27 -4.90 0.70
CA GLY A 57 9.28 -6.35 0.48
C GLY A 57 8.55 -7.14 1.57
N ASP A 58 9.05 -8.32 1.87
CA ASP A 58 8.45 -9.23 2.84
C ASP A 58 8.77 -8.90 4.31
N ARG A 59 9.39 -7.74 4.59
CA ARG A 59 9.66 -7.27 5.96
C ARG A 59 8.38 -7.21 6.80
N ALA A 60 8.14 -8.29 7.56
CA ALA A 60 6.89 -8.51 8.28
C ALA A 60 6.56 -7.38 9.28
N ARG A 61 7.58 -6.66 9.74
CA ARG A 61 7.45 -5.53 10.65
C ARG A 61 8.62 -4.55 10.46
N VAL A 62 8.30 -3.26 10.46
CA VAL A 62 9.28 -2.18 10.64
C VAL A 62 9.27 -1.82 12.13
N GLU A 63 10.33 -2.18 12.85
CA GLU A 63 10.44 -1.92 14.30
C GLU A 63 11.23 -0.64 14.61
N ARG A 64 12.05 -0.19 13.66
CA ARG A 64 12.93 0.97 13.80
C ARG A 64 12.78 1.89 12.60
N LEU A 65 12.72 3.18 12.87
CA LEU A 65 12.79 4.25 11.88
C LEU A 65 14.18 4.87 11.93
N ASP A 66 15.03 4.48 10.98
CA ASP A 66 16.42 4.91 10.83
C ASP A 66 16.74 5.24 9.35
N LEU A 67 17.95 5.75 9.11
CA LEU A 67 18.40 6.08 7.75
C LEU A 67 18.57 4.83 6.87
N ASP A 68 18.89 3.67 7.44
CA ASP A 68 19.07 2.44 6.68
C ASP A 68 17.74 1.93 6.11
N LEU A 69 16.64 2.11 6.84
CA LEU A 69 15.30 1.88 6.33
C LEU A 69 15.00 2.82 5.16
N LEU A 70 15.24 4.12 5.31
CA LEU A 70 14.98 5.10 4.24
C LEU A 70 15.84 4.84 3.00
N ARG A 71 17.12 4.50 3.18
CA ARG A 71 18.03 4.07 2.12
C ARG A 71 17.55 2.78 1.46
N GLY A 72 17.04 1.82 2.24
CA GLY A 72 16.42 0.60 1.72
C GLY A 72 15.25 0.91 0.77
N ILE A 73 14.36 1.83 1.18
CA ILE A 73 13.26 2.32 0.33
C ILE A 73 13.80 2.99 -0.93
N ALA A 74 14.80 3.86 -0.81
CA ALA A 74 15.42 4.53 -1.96
C ALA A 74 16.05 3.53 -2.95
N ARG A 75 16.75 2.49 -2.49
CA ARG A 75 17.30 1.44 -3.37
C ARG A 75 16.18 0.74 -4.14
N GLU A 76 15.10 0.36 -3.47
CA GLU A 76 13.96 -0.31 -4.10
C GLU A 76 13.23 0.60 -5.09
N ALA A 77 13.05 1.88 -4.76
CA ALA A 77 12.48 2.87 -5.67
C ALA A 77 13.37 3.09 -6.90
N SER A 78 14.68 3.27 -6.71
CA SER A 78 15.65 3.45 -7.78
C SER A 78 15.71 2.23 -8.71
N ALA A 79 15.71 1.02 -8.15
CA ALA A 79 15.66 -0.23 -8.92
C ALA A 79 14.36 -0.37 -9.74
N ALA A 80 13.28 0.23 -9.27
CA ALA A 80 12.01 0.31 -9.99
C ALA A 80 11.92 1.52 -10.96
N GLY A 81 12.98 2.32 -11.08
CA GLY A 81 13.00 3.51 -11.95
C GLY A 81 12.26 4.73 -11.39
N VAL A 82 11.89 4.72 -10.10
CA VAL A 82 11.09 5.79 -9.48
C VAL A 82 11.98 6.77 -8.72
N GLY A 83 11.79 8.07 -8.97
CA GLY A 83 12.42 9.14 -8.19
C GLY A 83 13.96 9.07 -8.15
N GLN A 84 14.59 8.63 -9.25
CA GLN A 84 16.01 8.24 -9.30
C GLN A 84 16.95 9.28 -8.67
N ASP A 85 16.81 10.57 -8.98
CA ASP A 85 17.65 11.62 -8.43
C ASP A 85 17.54 11.73 -6.90
N ALA A 86 16.31 11.71 -6.38
CA ALA A 86 16.07 11.79 -4.94
C ALA A 86 16.52 10.51 -4.24
N ALA A 87 16.30 9.35 -4.86
CA ALA A 87 16.73 8.06 -4.36
C ALA A 87 18.25 7.99 -4.27
N ILE A 88 18.97 8.28 -5.36
CA ILE A 88 20.45 8.28 -5.40
C ILE A 88 21.02 9.24 -4.37
N ALA A 89 20.50 10.47 -4.30
CA ALA A 89 20.97 11.45 -3.32
C ALA A 89 20.72 10.99 -1.87
N LEU A 90 19.66 10.22 -1.59
CA LEU A 90 19.39 9.68 -0.25
C LEU A 90 20.35 8.54 0.13
N LEU A 91 20.98 7.89 -0.84
CA LEU A 91 21.98 6.83 -0.61
C LEU A 91 23.35 7.38 -0.20
N GLU A 92 23.58 8.68 -0.33
CA GLU A 92 24.80 9.33 0.17
C GLU A 92 24.89 9.27 1.70
N ASP A 93 26.10 9.30 2.26
CA ASP A 93 26.33 9.00 3.67
C ASP A 93 25.95 10.14 4.63
N GLU A 94 26.14 11.40 4.21
CA GLU A 94 25.93 12.57 5.07
C GLU A 94 24.91 13.55 4.48
N HIS A 95 23.88 13.87 5.28
CA HIS A 95 22.90 14.89 4.92
C HIS A 95 22.70 15.89 6.05
N ARG A 96 22.77 17.17 5.71
CA ARG A 96 22.18 18.21 6.56
C ARG A 96 20.67 17.93 6.71
N PRO A 97 20.07 18.11 7.90
CA PRO A 97 18.66 17.76 8.12
C PRO A 97 17.67 18.42 7.15
N GLU A 98 17.94 19.63 6.68
CA GLU A 98 17.08 20.35 5.72
C GLU A 98 17.10 19.68 4.34
N ARG A 99 18.30 19.22 3.93
CA ARG A 99 18.47 18.46 2.70
C ARG A 99 17.76 17.12 2.80
N LEU A 100 17.93 16.42 3.93
CA LEU A 100 17.25 15.15 4.18
C LEU A 100 15.72 15.28 4.11
N ALA A 101 15.14 16.32 4.72
CA ALA A 101 13.70 16.57 4.64
C ALA A 101 13.23 16.77 3.19
N THR A 102 14.00 17.50 2.40
CA THR A 102 13.71 17.72 0.97
C THR A 102 13.79 16.42 0.17
N LEU A 103 14.80 15.58 0.43
CA LEU A 103 14.96 14.29 -0.25
C LEU A 103 13.83 13.32 0.09
N ILE A 104 13.43 13.23 1.37
CA ILE A 104 12.29 12.42 1.82
C ILE A 104 11.02 12.86 1.08
N LYS A 105 10.74 14.17 1.06
CA LYS A 105 9.57 14.71 0.36
C LYS A 105 9.60 14.42 -1.13
N ARG A 106 10.72 14.66 -1.81
CA ARG A 106 10.86 14.40 -3.25
C ARG A 106 10.66 12.93 -3.61
N LEU A 107 11.18 12.03 -2.78
CA LEU A 107 10.96 10.60 -2.97
C LEU A 107 9.49 10.24 -2.74
N ASP A 108 8.86 10.78 -1.70
CA ASP A 108 7.43 10.57 -1.41
C ASP A 108 6.52 11.09 -2.53
N ASP A 109 6.83 12.25 -3.09
CA ASP A 109 6.14 12.84 -4.25
C ASP A 109 6.31 11.92 -5.47
N ALA A 110 7.54 11.47 -5.78
CA ALA A 110 7.79 10.56 -6.90
C ALA A 110 7.04 9.22 -6.77
N LEU A 111 6.97 8.66 -5.56
CA LEU A 111 6.19 7.47 -5.25
C LEU A 111 4.68 7.68 -5.40
N THR A 112 4.21 8.92 -5.31
CA THR A 112 2.78 9.27 -5.49
C THR A 112 2.40 9.42 -6.96
N GLU A 113 3.39 9.67 -7.82
CA GLU A 113 3.19 9.91 -9.25
C GLU A 113 3.54 8.69 -10.11
N SER A 114 4.17 7.66 -9.53
CA SER A 114 4.73 6.53 -10.27
C SER A 114 4.10 5.19 -9.85
N PRO A 115 3.19 4.62 -10.67
CA PRO A 115 2.61 3.31 -10.44
C PRO A 115 3.62 2.17 -10.44
N LEU A 116 3.43 1.22 -9.53
CA LEU A 116 4.17 -0.04 -9.41
C LEU A 116 3.20 -1.22 -9.40
N PRO A 117 2.45 -1.46 -10.50
CA PRO A 117 1.21 -2.22 -10.49
C PRO A 117 1.33 -3.65 -9.94
N ASP A 118 2.42 -4.36 -10.26
CA ASP A 118 2.62 -5.73 -9.78
C ASP A 118 2.90 -5.79 -8.27
N ARG A 119 3.63 -4.80 -7.75
CA ARG A 119 3.95 -4.69 -6.31
C ARG A 119 2.71 -4.24 -5.54
N GLU A 120 2.03 -3.22 -6.03
CA GLU A 120 0.81 -2.67 -5.44
C GLU A 120 -0.33 -3.69 -5.42
N LEU A 121 -0.54 -4.43 -6.52
CA LEU A 121 -1.55 -5.48 -6.58
C LEU A 121 -1.29 -6.55 -5.51
N ARG A 122 -0.03 -6.94 -5.30
CA ARG A 122 0.34 -7.90 -4.26
C ARG A 122 0.00 -7.39 -2.87
N GLU A 123 0.32 -6.14 -2.56
CA GLU A 123 0.02 -5.55 -1.24
C GLU A 123 -1.48 -5.34 -1.04
N LEU A 124 -2.21 -4.90 -2.05
CA LEU A 124 -3.66 -4.76 -1.99
C LEU A 124 -4.37 -6.10 -1.76
N LEU A 125 -3.87 -7.20 -2.33
CA LEU A 125 -4.38 -8.55 -2.09
C LEU A 125 -4.10 -9.08 -0.67
N ARG A 126 -3.25 -8.42 0.12
CA ARG A 126 -3.13 -8.69 1.56
C ARG A 126 -4.27 -8.05 2.34
N VAL A 127 -4.81 -6.93 1.84
CA VAL A 127 -5.91 -6.18 2.48
C VAL A 127 -7.27 -6.66 1.99
N PHE A 128 -7.45 -6.85 0.69
CA PHE A 128 -8.71 -7.17 0.05
C PHE A 128 -8.73 -8.61 -0.44
N THR A 129 -9.92 -9.23 -0.44
CA THR A 129 -10.09 -10.47 -1.19
C THR A 129 -9.98 -10.18 -2.68
N ILE A 130 -9.71 -11.21 -3.49
CA ILE A 130 -9.57 -11.00 -4.93
C ILE A 130 -10.85 -10.48 -5.59
N ASP A 131 -12.01 -10.88 -5.07
CA ASP A 131 -13.31 -10.46 -5.61
C ASP A 131 -13.67 -9.04 -5.19
N ASP A 132 -13.38 -8.66 -3.94
CA ASP A 132 -13.55 -7.27 -3.47
C ASP A 132 -12.63 -6.33 -4.23
N LEU A 133 -11.36 -6.71 -4.42
CA LEU A 133 -10.39 -5.91 -5.15
C LEU A 133 -10.77 -5.77 -6.61
N ALA A 134 -11.19 -6.86 -7.26
CA ALA A 134 -11.66 -6.82 -8.64
C ALA A 134 -12.84 -5.87 -8.81
N THR A 135 -13.78 -5.91 -7.86
CA THR A 135 -14.93 -4.99 -7.83
C THR A 135 -14.48 -3.53 -7.69
N LEU A 136 -13.58 -3.21 -6.76
CA LEU A 136 -13.06 -1.86 -6.57
C LEU A 136 -12.30 -1.33 -7.80
N LEU A 137 -11.57 -2.21 -8.48
CA LEU A 137 -10.81 -1.86 -9.69
C LEU A 137 -11.69 -1.81 -10.96
N GLY A 138 -12.96 -2.22 -10.89
CA GLY A 138 -13.85 -2.28 -12.06
C GLY A 138 -13.41 -3.35 -13.06
N THR A 139 -12.99 -4.52 -12.59
CA THR A 139 -12.56 -5.65 -13.45
C THR A 139 -13.15 -6.98 -12.96
N ALA A 140 -13.10 -8.01 -13.81
CA ALA A 140 -13.42 -9.37 -13.39
C ALA A 140 -12.29 -10.02 -12.57
N SER A 141 -12.64 -10.81 -11.55
CA SER A 141 -11.67 -11.52 -10.70
C SER A 141 -10.77 -12.47 -11.47
N VAL A 142 -11.28 -13.06 -12.57
CA VAL A 142 -10.49 -13.94 -13.46
C VAL A 142 -9.38 -13.15 -14.15
N SER A 143 -9.65 -11.93 -14.60
CA SER A 143 -8.63 -11.05 -15.17
C SER A 143 -7.59 -10.67 -14.11
N LEU A 144 -8.03 -10.33 -12.91
CA LEU A 144 -7.14 -9.99 -11.80
C LEU A 144 -6.22 -11.16 -11.41
N ARG A 145 -6.71 -12.41 -11.44
CA ARG A 145 -5.89 -13.62 -11.28
C ARG A 145 -4.78 -13.72 -12.34
N ARG A 146 -5.10 -13.41 -13.59
CA ARG A 146 -4.13 -13.47 -14.70
C ARG A 146 -3.05 -12.40 -14.58
N TYR A 147 -3.43 -11.17 -14.20
CA TYR A 147 -2.47 -10.08 -13.93
C TYR A 147 -1.55 -10.46 -12.77
N ARG A 148 -2.10 -10.92 -11.64
CA ARG A 148 -1.32 -11.39 -10.49
C ARG A 148 -0.33 -12.50 -10.87
N ALA A 149 -0.72 -13.42 -11.74
CA ALA A 149 0.12 -14.53 -12.17
C ALA A 149 1.17 -14.13 -13.22
N GLY A 150 1.19 -12.89 -13.70
CA GLY A 150 2.06 -12.44 -14.80
C GLY A 150 1.71 -13.07 -16.15
N THR A 151 0.60 -13.81 -16.24
CA THR A 151 0.15 -14.47 -17.48
C THR A 151 -0.51 -13.51 -18.48
N ARG A 152 -0.78 -12.28 -18.05
CA ARG A 152 -1.29 -11.18 -18.87
C ARG A 152 -0.77 -9.86 -18.30
N PRO A 153 -0.30 -8.90 -19.13
CA PRO A 153 0.04 -7.56 -18.66
C PRO A 153 -1.21 -6.83 -18.15
N MET A 154 -1.05 -6.05 -17.09
CA MET A 154 -2.10 -5.19 -16.57
C MET A 154 -2.30 -3.98 -17.51
N PRO A 155 -3.54 -3.68 -17.96
CA PRO A 155 -3.82 -2.45 -18.71
C PRO A 155 -3.53 -1.19 -17.88
N ASP A 156 -3.06 -0.12 -18.53
CA ASP A 156 -2.67 1.14 -17.87
C ASP A 156 -3.77 1.74 -17.01
N VAL A 157 -5.03 1.71 -17.47
CA VAL A 157 -6.17 2.19 -16.67
C VAL A 157 -6.33 1.41 -15.37
N LEU A 158 -6.09 0.10 -15.38
CA LEU A 158 -6.13 -0.73 -14.18
C LEU A 158 -4.87 -0.52 -13.32
N ALA A 159 -3.71 -0.25 -13.92
CA ALA A 159 -2.51 0.13 -13.18
C ALA A 159 -2.73 1.44 -12.42
N ALA A 160 -3.31 2.46 -13.07
CA ALA A 160 -3.65 3.72 -12.44
C ALA A 160 -4.67 3.57 -11.29
N ARG A 161 -5.72 2.75 -11.48
CA ARG A 161 -6.69 2.44 -10.41
C ARG A 161 -6.05 1.67 -9.25
N THR A 162 -5.15 0.73 -9.55
CA THR A 162 -4.40 -0.07 -8.56
C THR A 162 -3.51 0.85 -7.73
N HIS A 163 -2.75 1.73 -8.39
CA HIS A 163 -1.91 2.72 -7.74
C HIS A 163 -2.73 3.65 -6.84
N TRP A 164 -3.82 4.24 -7.36
CA TRP A 164 -4.71 5.10 -6.59
C TRP A 164 -5.24 4.40 -5.33
N LEU A 165 -5.63 3.12 -5.45
CA LEU A 165 -6.17 2.36 -4.32
C LEU A 165 -5.08 2.06 -3.29
N ALA A 166 -3.85 1.78 -3.73
CA ALA A 166 -2.70 1.58 -2.84
C ALA A 166 -2.38 2.88 -2.06
N LEU A 167 -2.44 4.04 -2.71
CA LEU A 167 -2.30 5.33 -2.04
C LEU A 167 -3.39 5.53 -0.98
N VAL A 168 -4.67 5.28 -1.32
CA VAL A 168 -5.77 5.38 -0.35
C VAL A 168 -5.58 4.43 0.82
N ALA A 169 -5.19 3.18 0.57
CA ALA A 169 -4.88 2.22 1.62
C ALA A 169 -3.73 2.71 2.53
N SER A 170 -2.68 3.32 1.97
CA SER A 170 -1.57 3.92 2.72
C SER A 170 -2.04 5.00 3.71
N ASP A 171 -2.91 5.92 3.27
CA ASP A 171 -3.44 6.99 4.10
C ASP A 171 -4.32 6.46 5.23
N LEU A 172 -5.10 5.42 4.95
CA LEU A 172 -5.97 4.78 5.94
C LEU A 172 -5.19 3.92 6.94
N ALA A 173 -4.04 3.35 6.54
CA ALA A 173 -3.23 2.48 7.40
C ALA A 173 -2.70 3.16 8.67
N GLY A 174 -2.69 4.50 8.71
CA GLY A 174 -2.34 5.26 9.92
C GLY A 174 -3.42 5.23 11.00
N ALA A 175 -4.68 5.02 10.62
CA ALA A 175 -5.82 5.02 11.55
C ALA A 175 -6.54 3.66 11.62
N TYR A 176 -6.30 2.77 10.64
CA TYR A 176 -7.02 1.51 10.49
C TYR A 176 -6.09 0.34 10.21
N ASN A 177 -6.48 -0.83 10.73
CA ASN A 177 -5.95 -2.11 10.26
C ASN A 177 -6.64 -2.56 8.96
N GLU A 178 -6.22 -3.67 8.37
CA GLU A 178 -6.77 -4.23 7.12
C GLU A 178 -8.30 -4.35 7.14
N THR A 179 -8.87 -4.85 8.25
CA THR A 179 -10.33 -4.97 8.41
C THR A 179 -11.01 -3.61 8.48
N GLY A 180 -10.38 -2.63 9.14
CA GLY A 180 -10.85 -1.25 9.17
C GLY A 180 -10.84 -0.61 7.77
N ILE A 181 -9.76 -0.83 7.00
CA ILE A 181 -9.64 -0.35 5.61
C ILE A 181 -10.75 -0.94 4.75
N ARG A 182 -10.97 -2.27 4.79
CA ARG A 182 -12.08 -2.93 4.06
C ARG A 182 -13.43 -2.31 4.41
N ARG A 183 -13.72 -2.17 5.71
CA ARG A 183 -14.98 -1.56 6.19
C ARG A 183 -15.11 -0.08 5.81
N TRP A 184 -13.99 0.64 5.70
CA TRP A 184 -13.98 2.05 5.35
C TRP A 184 -14.59 2.28 3.97
N PHE A 185 -14.30 1.40 2.99
CA PHE A 185 -14.84 1.44 1.63
C PHE A 185 -16.33 1.11 1.52
N GLU A 186 -16.88 0.39 2.51
CA GLU A 186 -18.28 -0.02 2.53
C GLU A 186 -19.19 0.93 3.32
N ARG A 187 -18.61 1.79 4.17
CA ARG A 187 -19.39 2.66 5.05
C ARG A 187 -19.83 3.95 4.35
N PRO A 188 -21.14 4.27 4.36
CA PRO A 188 -21.65 5.58 3.96
C PRO A 188 -20.90 6.76 4.56
N ARG A 189 -20.70 7.82 3.76
CA ARG A 189 -20.07 9.07 4.19
C ARG A 189 -20.96 10.25 3.84
N ALA A 190 -21.14 11.17 4.78
CA ALA A 190 -21.86 12.41 4.53
C ALA A 190 -21.16 13.23 3.42
N GLN A 191 -19.83 13.21 3.39
CA GLN A 191 -18.98 13.85 2.39
C GLN A 191 -19.13 13.26 0.97
N LEU A 192 -19.80 12.09 0.84
CA LEU A 192 -20.07 11.40 -0.42
C LEU A 192 -21.59 11.25 -0.63
N ASP A 193 -22.38 12.19 -0.13
CA ASP A 193 -23.85 12.23 -0.30
C ASP A 193 -24.54 10.98 0.28
N GLY A 194 -24.01 10.44 1.39
CA GLY A 194 -24.51 9.22 2.01
C GLY A 194 -24.12 7.93 1.27
N ARG A 195 -23.34 8.01 0.19
CA ARG A 195 -22.78 6.82 -0.49
C ARG A 195 -21.53 6.33 0.23
N SER A 196 -21.24 5.04 0.11
CA SER A 196 -19.93 4.51 0.50
C SER A 196 -18.89 4.82 -0.57
N PRO A 197 -17.58 4.85 -0.25
CA PRO A 197 -16.53 5.03 -1.25
C PRO A 197 -16.65 4.05 -2.43
N ARG A 198 -16.93 2.76 -2.17
CA ARG A 198 -17.14 1.77 -3.24
C ARG A 198 -18.29 2.17 -4.18
N ARG A 199 -19.43 2.59 -3.63
CA ARG A 199 -20.59 3.02 -4.42
C ARG A 199 -20.37 4.34 -5.14
N ALA A 200 -19.57 5.23 -4.55
CA ALA A 200 -19.26 6.53 -5.14
C ALA A 200 -18.35 6.40 -6.37
N LEU A 201 -17.39 5.48 -6.33
CA LEU A 201 -16.57 5.13 -7.51
C LEU A 201 -17.44 4.49 -8.61
N GLY A 202 -18.19 3.43 -8.30
CA GLY A 202 -18.89 2.66 -9.33
C GLY A 202 -17.94 1.80 -10.17
N ALA A 203 -18.39 1.30 -11.32
CA ALA A 203 -17.64 0.31 -12.11
C ALA A 203 -16.58 0.93 -13.04
N ASP A 204 -16.88 2.07 -13.67
CA ASP A 204 -16.05 2.68 -14.72
C ASP A 204 -15.44 4.00 -14.28
N TRP A 205 -14.96 4.06 -13.03
CA TRP A 205 -14.39 5.29 -12.47
C TRP A 205 -13.01 5.63 -13.03
N ASP A 206 -12.70 6.92 -13.00
CA ASP A 206 -11.40 7.47 -13.37
C ASP A 206 -10.62 7.87 -12.10
N PRO A 207 -9.37 7.41 -11.91
CA PRO A 207 -8.48 7.89 -10.85
C PRO A 207 -8.30 9.41 -10.77
N ALA A 208 -8.40 10.11 -11.90
CA ALA A 208 -8.38 11.57 -11.96
C ALA A 208 -9.77 12.21 -11.86
N GLY A 209 -10.82 11.41 -11.70
CA GLY A 209 -12.21 11.86 -11.65
C GLY A 209 -12.61 12.47 -10.30
N PRO A 210 -13.71 13.25 -10.27
CA PRO A 210 -14.09 14.03 -9.09
C PRO A 210 -14.56 13.19 -7.89
N ASP A 211 -15.16 12.01 -8.10
CA ASP A 211 -15.48 11.10 -6.99
C ASP A 211 -14.20 10.49 -6.37
N ALA A 212 -13.22 10.12 -7.21
CA ALA A 212 -11.94 9.59 -6.76
C ALA A 212 -11.13 10.65 -5.99
N GLU A 213 -11.10 11.89 -6.47
CA GLU A 213 -10.45 13.01 -5.77
C GLU A 213 -11.09 13.29 -4.41
N ARG A 214 -12.42 13.29 -4.32
CA ARG A 214 -13.15 13.46 -3.05
C ARG A 214 -12.83 12.34 -2.05
N ILE A 215 -12.79 11.10 -2.50
CA ILE A 215 -12.43 9.95 -1.65
C ILE A 215 -10.96 10.05 -1.20
N ARG A 216 -10.05 10.44 -2.09
CA ARG A 216 -8.63 10.61 -1.77
C ARG A 216 -8.43 11.71 -0.73
N SER A 217 -9.10 12.84 -0.90
CA SER A 217 -9.10 13.95 0.06
C SER A 217 -9.64 13.53 1.42
N LEU A 218 -10.71 12.73 1.45
CA LEU A 218 -11.23 12.19 2.71
C LEU A 218 -10.22 11.26 3.40
N ALA A 219 -9.56 10.38 2.65
CA ALA A 219 -8.55 9.47 3.20
C ALA A 219 -7.34 10.24 3.76
N SER A 220 -6.85 11.27 3.08
CA SER A 220 -5.65 12.02 3.48
C SER A 220 -5.83 12.77 4.80
N THR A 221 -7.04 13.24 5.11
CA THR A 221 -7.33 13.86 6.44
C THR A 221 -7.06 12.91 7.61
N LEU A 222 -7.18 11.59 7.38
CA LEU A 222 -6.96 10.57 8.39
C LEU A 222 -5.49 10.15 8.51
N ALA A 223 -4.68 10.42 7.48
CA ALA A 223 -3.25 10.15 7.51
C ALA A 223 -2.53 10.97 8.59
N GLY A 224 -2.99 12.21 8.84
CA GLY A 224 -2.45 13.12 9.84
C GLY A 224 -2.88 12.82 11.28
N VAL A 225 -4.04 12.20 11.50
CA VAL A 225 -4.56 11.89 12.85
C VAL A 225 -3.78 10.75 13.52
N GLY A 226 -3.31 9.77 12.74
CA GLY A 226 -2.53 8.62 13.25
C GLY A 226 -1.04 8.88 13.49
N ALA A 227 -0.52 10.06 13.14
CA ALA A 227 0.87 10.45 13.38
C ALA A 227 1.07 11.22 14.70
N ALA A 228 -0.03 11.53 15.41
CA ALA A 228 -0.05 12.38 16.59
C ALA A 228 -0.16 11.61 17.93
N THR A 229 0.04 10.29 17.93
CA THR A 229 -0.04 9.42 19.13
C THR A 229 1.11 8.44 19.15
#